data_AF-A0A4U1Y6H5-F1
#
_entry.id   AF-A0A4U1Y6H5-F1
#
_cell.length_a   1.000
_cell.length_b   1.000
_cell.length_c   1.000
_cell.angle_alpha   90.00
_cell.angle_beta   90.00
_cell.angle_gamma   90.00
#
_symmetry.space_group_name_H-M   'P 1'
#
loop_
_entity.id
_entity.type
_entity.pdbx_description
1 polymer ?
#
loop_
_entity_poly.entity_id
_entity_poly.type
_entity_poly.pdbx_seq_one_letter_code
_entity_poly.pdbx_strand_id
1 'polypeptide(L)'
;MRANKVALVVSMLFAIAGCQSTPSEQTEANQTTNNNNGSTVEIRSFHSVESVYSEWEAKLEDYAQLSLYAPENYNELLDAWDDAESIYADLMKDKSRLTKSYSIFSSLTYAEAFDEKIALIKSNYDSILVLKTKADRVLADSIAQMEYLKFLGADTMFTSRYKKLYSEYSELFEYVLVDELEDAQEAQVEFLNNARLLEIKVAHKKYIEPLKDELEFLEDEDFDDVVPLTFAKATSRIVLAENQVKASPREKSIIEDAVHAAEFELNHVRSVAHEVKMLASVKGDKFEQSVLNAENQLLSISQVVNDEDYRDVGLRQQSQKIVESVKALKSLDMTSLLKSEIEALTEQLAKLESQNQQQVQQLFEVTKHNELLDEQITKSDDHIKSLEELVDSLKSLGGKMANESDVDVVPSNVESNLKDAALEQSSEEEVEPSV
;
A
#
# COMPACT_ATOMS: atom_id res chain seq x y z
N MET A 1 -23.70 -52.30 -17.25
CA MET A 1 -24.53 -53.11 -16.33
C MET A 1 -25.08 -52.20 -15.25
N ARG A 2 -26.21 -52.52 -14.59
CA ARG A 2 -26.68 -51.77 -13.41
C ARG A 2 -25.98 -52.30 -12.16
N ALA A 3 -25.56 -51.41 -11.27
CA ALA A 3 -25.10 -51.74 -9.93
C ALA A 3 -25.65 -50.69 -8.96
N ASN A 4 -26.83 -50.96 -8.38
CA ASN A 4 -27.34 -50.14 -7.29
C ASN A 4 -26.43 -50.32 -6.08
N LYS A 5 -25.95 -49.24 -5.47
CA LYS A 5 -25.49 -49.26 -4.07
C LYS A 5 -26.60 -48.72 -3.18
N VAL A 6 -26.74 -49.30 -2.00
CA VAL A 6 -27.84 -49.02 -1.07
C VAL A 6 -27.37 -47.94 -0.09
N ALA A 7 -28.11 -46.84 0.00
CA ALA A 7 -27.93 -45.86 1.06
C ALA A 7 -28.35 -46.49 2.40
N LEU A 8 -27.44 -46.51 3.37
CA LEU A 8 -27.67 -47.10 4.68
C LEU A 8 -27.86 -45.96 5.69
N VAL A 9 -29.12 -45.61 5.93
CA VAL A 9 -29.49 -44.53 6.86
C VAL A 9 -29.17 -44.98 8.30
N VAL A 10 -28.11 -44.43 8.88
CA VAL A 10 -27.74 -44.64 10.29
C VAL A 10 -28.44 -43.59 11.14
N SER A 11 -29.68 -43.87 11.53
CA SER A 11 -30.46 -43.01 12.43
C SER A 11 -29.88 -43.04 13.85
N MET A 12 -29.05 -42.06 14.20
CA MET A 12 -28.29 -42.01 15.45
C MET A 12 -29.15 -41.50 16.62
N LEU A 13 -29.85 -42.42 17.29
CA LEU A 13 -30.63 -42.14 18.51
C LEU A 13 -29.72 -41.80 19.69
N PHE A 14 -29.65 -40.51 20.06
CA PHE A 14 -29.06 -40.11 21.34
C PHE A 14 -29.95 -40.53 22.51
N ALA A 15 -29.39 -41.29 23.45
CA ALA A 15 -30.10 -41.79 24.61
C ALA A 15 -30.18 -40.73 25.72
N ILE A 16 -31.39 -40.46 26.21
CA ILE A 16 -31.61 -39.58 27.37
C ILE A 16 -31.12 -40.28 28.64
N ALA A 17 -30.01 -39.80 29.21
CA ALA A 17 -29.53 -40.26 30.52
C ALA A 17 -30.34 -39.61 31.64
N GLY A 18 -31.27 -40.36 32.24
CA GLY A 18 -32.09 -39.89 33.35
C GLY A 18 -31.31 -39.83 34.68
N CYS A 19 -31.43 -38.72 35.41
CA CYS A 19 -30.86 -38.58 36.75
C CYS A 19 -31.53 -39.53 37.76
N GLN A 20 -30.72 -40.28 38.53
CA GLN A 20 -31.19 -41.05 39.68
C GLN A 20 -30.56 -40.53 40.98
N SER A 21 -31.39 -39.99 41.88
CA SER A 21 -30.94 -39.40 43.15
C SER A 21 -31.38 -40.24 44.35
N THR A 22 -30.43 -40.73 45.15
CA THR A 22 -30.65 -41.10 46.55
C THR A 22 -29.32 -41.02 47.33
N PRO A 23 -29.27 -40.40 48.54
CA PRO A 23 -28.05 -40.21 49.30
C PRO A 23 -27.78 -41.32 50.32
N SER A 24 -26.58 -41.34 50.88
CA SER A 24 -26.25 -42.04 52.13
C SER A 24 -25.52 -41.10 53.11
N GLU A 25 -25.87 -41.20 54.38
CA GLU A 25 -25.18 -40.56 55.50
C GLU A 25 -23.74 -41.14 55.66
N GLN A 26 -22.83 -40.67 56.52
CA GLN A 26 -22.97 -39.93 57.78
C GLN A 26 -21.58 -39.37 58.18
N THR A 27 -21.49 -38.19 58.83
CA THR A 27 -20.61 -37.86 59.99
C THR A 27 -20.59 -36.35 60.28
N GLU A 28 -20.69 -36.04 61.58
CA GLU A 28 -20.60 -34.79 62.33
C GLU A 28 -19.34 -33.91 62.07
N ALA A 29 -19.30 -32.59 62.37
CA ALA A 29 -20.36 -31.64 62.74
C ALA A 29 -19.83 -30.19 62.69
N ASN A 30 -20.72 -29.22 62.46
CA ASN A 30 -20.91 -28.07 63.37
C ASN A 30 -22.17 -27.26 63.00
N GLN A 31 -22.72 -26.53 63.97
CA GLN A 31 -23.87 -25.64 63.81
C GLN A 31 -23.44 -24.35 63.05
N THR A 32 -24.30 -23.62 62.33
CA THR A 32 -25.57 -23.04 62.82
C THR A 32 -26.47 -22.58 61.66
N THR A 33 -27.77 -22.41 61.95
CA THR A 33 -28.77 -21.63 61.20
C THR A 33 -29.40 -22.31 59.97
N ASN A 34 -30.74 -22.34 59.97
CA ASN A 34 -31.56 -22.76 58.84
C ASN A 34 -31.28 -21.92 57.59
N ASN A 35 -31.21 -22.57 56.42
CA ASN A 35 -31.71 -21.97 55.19
C ASN A 35 -32.51 -23.03 54.44
N ASN A 36 -33.65 -22.63 53.87
CA ASN A 36 -34.57 -23.56 53.22
C ASN A 36 -34.02 -24.01 51.86
N ASN A 37 -34.44 -25.20 51.41
CA ASN A 37 -34.36 -25.59 50.01
C ASN A 37 -35.30 -24.70 49.17
N GLY A 38 -34.82 -23.51 48.82
CA GLY A 38 -35.44 -22.62 47.83
C GLY A 38 -34.50 -22.51 46.65
N SER A 39 -34.85 -23.15 45.53
CA SER A 39 -34.20 -22.85 44.25
C SER A 39 -34.41 -21.38 43.95
N THR A 40 -33.34 -20.58 44.02
CA THR A 40 -33.38 -19.17 43.64
C THR A 40 -33.49 -19.07 42.14
N VAL A 41 -34.72 -19.18 41.63
CA VAL A 41 -35.09 -18.68 40.31
C VAL A 41 -34.80 -17.19 40.36
N GLU A 42 -33.69 -16.78 39.74
CA GLU A 42 -33.43 -15.36 39.51
C GLU A 42 -34.59 -14.81 38.70
N ILE A 43 -35.31 -13.83 39.25
CA ILE A 43 -36.48 -13.26 38.57
C ILE A 43 -35.95 -12.46 37.39
N ARG A 44 -35.93 -13.12 36.22
CA ARG A 44 -35.47 -12.53 34.97
C ARG A 44 -36.14 -11.16 34.77
N SER A 45 -35.34 -10.16 34.40
CA SER A 45 -35.85 -8.81 34.17
C SER A 45 -36.19 -8.62 32.70
N PHE A 46 -37.17 -7.76 32.40
CA PHE A 46 -37.44 -7.37 31.01
C PHE A 46 -36.17 -6.81 30.33
N HIS A 47 -35.36 -6.04 31.06
CA HIS A 47 -34.11 -5.47 30.57
C HIS A 47 -33.10 -6.56 30.12
N SER A 48 -33.08 -7.73 30.77
CA SER A 48 -32.23 -8.85 30.32
C SER A 48 -32.72 -9.53 29.04
N VAL A 49 -34.03 -9.49 28.76
CA VAL A 49 -34.58 -9.93 27.47
C VAL A 49 -34.24 -8.91 26.38
N GLU A 50 -34.51 -7.63 26.65
CA GLU A 50 -34.21 -6.48 25.78
C GLU A 50 -32.73 -6.41 25.38
N SER A 51 -31.81 -6.62 26.34
CA SER A 51 -30.36 -6.65 26.06
C SER A 51 -29.93 -7.83 25.18
N VAL A 52 -30.55 -9.00 25.34
CA VAL A 52 -30.23 -10.19 24.53
C VAL A 52 -30.86 -10.09 23.14
N TYR A 53 -32.07 -9.54 23.05
CA TYR A 53 -32.73 -9.26 21.77
C TYR A 53 -31.89 -8.31 20.92
N SER A 54 -31.49 -7.14 21.45
CA SER A 54 -30.68 -6.18 20.68
C SER A 54 -29.24 -6.64 20.42
N GLU A 55 -28.69 -7.56 21.22
CA GLU A 55 -27.42 -8.23 20.88
C GLU A 55 -27.57 -9.12 19.65
N TRP A 56 -28.68 -9.85 19.52
CA TRP A 56 -28.93 -10.74 18.38
C TRP A 56 -29.43 -10.00 17.13
N GLU A 57 -30.24 -8.96 17.29
CA GLU A 57 -30.66 -8.05 16.21
C GLU A 57 -29.43 -7.49 15.46
N ALA A 58 -28.47 -6.92 16.19
CA ALA A 58 -27.19 -6.43 15.63
C ALA A 58 -26.26 -7.55 15.10
N LYS A 59 -26.44 -8.81 15.52
CA LYS A 59 -25.73 -9.99 15.01
C LYS A 59 -26.41 -10.64 13.80
N LEU A 60 -27.53 -10.12 13.32
CA LEU A 60 -28.26 -10.69 12.18
C LEU A 60 -28.51 -9.70 11.04
N GLU A 61 -28.35 -8.39 11.27
CA GLU A 61 -28.62 -7.29 10.32
C GLU A 61 -27.98 -7.45 8.92
N ASP A 62 -26.76 -8.00 8.81
CA ASP A 62 -25.98 -8.10 7.55
C ASP A 62 -25.75 -9.55 7.04
N TYR A 63 -26.42 -10.55 7.65
CA TYR A 63 -25.95 -11.94 7.65
C TYR A 63 -26.51 -12.85 6.55
N ALA A 64 -27.15 -12.30 5.51
CA ALA A 64 -27.70 -13.05 4.38
C ALA A 64 -26.67 -13.95 3.66
N GLN A 65 -25.37 -13.64 3.78
CA GLN A 65 -24.28 -14.42 3.18
C GLN A 65 -23.99 -15.73 3.93
N LEU A 66 -24.47 -15.90 5.18
CA LEU A 66 -24.28 -17.13 5.94
C LEU A 66 -25.05 -18.33 5.39
N SER A 67 -26.13 -18.10 4.64
CA SER A 67 -26.97 -19.15 4.05
C SER A 67 -26.20 -20.13 3.16
N LEU A 68 -25.09 -19.69 2.56
CA LEU A 68 -24.24 -20.48 1.67
C LEU A 68 -23.44 -21.57 2.43
N TYR A 69 -23.13 -21.35 3.72
CA TYR A 69 -22.23 -22.21 4.48
C TYR A 69 -22.95 -23.36 5.20
N ALA A 70 -24.21 -23.15 5.57
CA ALA A 70 -25.10 -24.20 6.06
C ALA A 70 -26.58 -23.80 5.87
N PRO A 71 -27.19 -24.13 4.71
CA PRO A 71 -28.54 -23.70 4.38
C PRO A 71 -29.61 -24.11 5.39
N GLU A 72 -29.53 -25.34 5.93
CA GLU A 72 -30.50 -25.88 6.88
C GLU A 72 -30.40 -25.16 8.24
N ASN A 73 -29.21 -25.08 8.84
CA ASN A 73 -28.98 -24.36 10.10
C ASN A 73 -29.32 -22.87 9.98
N TYR A 74 -29.11 -22.25 8.81
CA TYR A 74 -29.47 -20.86 8.56
C TYR A 74 -30.99 -20.65 8.52
N ASN A 75 -31.74 -21.55 7.87
CA ASN A 75 -33.20 -21.50 7.88
C ASN A 75 -33.77 -21.74 9.29
N GLU A 76 -33.27 -22.74 10.03
CA GLU A 76 -33.68 -22.97 11.42
C GLU A 76 -33.35 -21.78 12.35
N LEU A 77 -32.25 -21.08 12.09
CA LEU A 77 -31.89 -19.86 12.80
C LEU A 77 -32.89 -18.74 12.52
N LEU A 78 -33.31 -18.54 11.26
CA LEU A 78 -34.32 -17.55 10.91
C LEU A 78 -35.70 -17.89 11.50
N ASP A 79 -36.15 -19.14 11.38
CA ASP A 79 -37.41 -19.59 12.00
C ASP A 79 -37.40 -19.38 13.53
N ALA A 80 -36.26 -19.62 14.19
CA ALA A 80 -36.09 -19.36 15.61
C ALA A 80 -36.00 -17.86 15.95
N TRP A 81 -35.49 -17.02 15.04
CA TRP A 81 -35.46 -15.56 15.19
C TRP A 81 -36.85 -14.93 15.05
N ASP A 82 -37.63 -15.30 14.04
CA ASP A 82 -39.01 -14.83 13.85
C ASP A 82 -39.89 -15.17 15.07
N ASP A 83 -39.73 -16.38 15.64
CA ASP A 83 -40.36 -16.76 16.91
C ASP A 83 -39.87 -15.92 18.10
N ALA A 84 -38.57 -15.62 18.18
CA ALA A 84 -37.99 -14.81 19.26
C ALA A 84 -38.45 -13.34 19.17
N GLU A 85 -38.53 -12.75 17.98
CA GLU A 85 -39.09 -11.41 17.74
C GLU A 85 -40.58 -11.39 18.12
N SER A 86 -41.35 -12.39 17.70
CA SER A 86 -42.77 -12.53 18.06
C SER A 86 -42.98 -12.57 19.58
N ILE A 87 -42.16 -13.35 20.30
CA ILE A 87 -42.15 -13.43 21.77
C ILE A 87 -41.77 -12.08 22.39
N TYR A 88 -40.73 -11.42 21.88
CA TYR A 88 -40.25 -10.12 22.37
C TYR A 88 -41.27 -9.00 22.16
N ALA A 89 -41.88 -8.91 20.98
CA ALA A 89 -42.94 -7.98 20.65
C ALA A 89 -44.16 -8.17 21.57
N ASP A 90 -44.47 -9.41 21.97
CA ASP A 90 -45.55 -9.71 22.92
C ASP A 90 -45.22 -9.39 24.38
N LEU A 91 -43.94 -9.41 24.76
CA LEU A 91 -43.42 -8.90 26.04
C LEU A 91 -43.34 -7.37 26.08
N MET A 92 -43.04 -6.71 24.96
CA MET A 92 -43.10 -5.25 24.83
C MET A 92 -44.50 -4.69 25.06
N LYS A 93 -45.54 -5.42 24.62
CA LYS A 93 -46.97 -5.06 24.84
C LYS A 93 -47.42 -5.23 26.30
N ASP A 94 -46.99 -6.29 26.98
CA ASP A 94 -47.25 -6.51 28.41
C ASP A 94 -46.07 -7.20 29.10
N LYS A 95 -45.23 -6.37 29.75
CA LYS A 95 -44.04 -6.81 30.48
C LYS A 95 -44.35 -7.76 31.65
N SER A 96 -45.61 -7.86 32.11
CA SER A 96 -46.01 -8.84 33.13
C SER A 96 -46.17 -10.26 32.57
N ARG A 97 -46.14 -10.46 31.24
CA ARG A 97 -46.19 -11.82 30.63
C ARG A 97 -44.94 -12.64 30.86
N LEU A 98 -43.84 -12.02 31.26
CA LEU A 98 -42.52 -12.64 31.42
C LEU A 98 -42.55 -13.96 32.24
N THR A 99 -43.38 -14.03 33.28
CA THR A 99 -43.57 -15.21 34.13
C THR A 99 -44.92 -15.93 33.94
N LYS A 100 -45.71 -15.56 32.92
CA LYS A 100 -46.93 -16.26 32.50
C LYS A 100 -46.56 -17.38 31.53
N SER A 101 -47.33 -18.48 31.53
CA SER A 101 -47.22 -19.55 30.52
C SER A 101 -47.36 -18.99 29.10
N TYR A 102 -46.50 -19.46 28.19
CA TYR A 102 -46.43 -19.01 26.79
C TYR A 102 -47.60 -19.54 25.95
N SER A 103 -47.94 -20.82 26.11
CA SER A 103 -49.01 -21.51 25.37
C SER A 103 -49.71 -22.54 26.24
N ILE A 104 -51.01 -22.77 25.98
CA ILE A 104 -51.80 -23.83 26.64
C ILE A 104 -51.27 -25.25 26.37
N PHE A 105 -50.34 -25.39 25.41
CA PHE A 105 -49.68 -26.65 25.06
C PHE A 105 -48.21 -26.73 25.52
N SER A 106 -47.66 -25.67 26.16
CA SER A 106 -46.27 -25.64 26.64
C SER A 106 -46.19 -25.40 28.15
N SER A 107 -45.28 -26.11 28.83
CA SER A 107 -44.96 -25.85 30.26
C SER A 107 -44.13 -24.59 30.50
N LEU A 108 -43.64 -23.95 29.44
CA LEU A 108 -42.72 -22.80 29.50
C LEU A 108 -43.45 -21.48 29.72
N THR A 109 -42.78 -20.55 30.40
CA THR A 109 -43.15 -19.12 30.45
C THR A 109 -42.67 -18.37 29.20
N TYR A 110 -43.11 -17.12 29.00
CA TYR A 110 -42.57 -16.25 27.94
C TYR A 110 -41.05 -16.05 28.05
N ALA A 111 -40.49 -15.98 29.26
CA ALA A 111 -39.05 -15.91 29.48
C ALA A 111 -38.32 -17.18 29.01
N GLU A 112 -38.81 -18.35 29.42
CA GLU A 112 -38.17 -19.64 29.09
C GLU A 112 -38.32 -19.99 27.60
N ALA A 113 -39.46 -19.67 26.98
CA ALA A 113 -39.66 -19.81 25.54
C ALA A 113 -38.72 -18.88 24.73
N PHE A 114 -38.48 -17.65 25.21
CA PHE A 114 -37.48 -16.77 24.61
C PHE A 114 -36.05 -17.34 24.75
N ASP A 115 -35.69 -17.86 25.92
CA ASP A 115 -34.37 -18.49 26.13
C ASP A 115 -34.17 -19.74 25.28
N GLU A 116 -35.20 -20.57 25.08
CA GLU A 116 -35.16 -21.72 24.17
C GLU A 116 -34.88 -21.29 22.74
N LYS A 117 -35.54 -20.23 22.24
CA LYS A 117 -35.31 -19.70 20.89
C LYS A 117 -33.93 -19.07 20.74
N ILE A 118 -33.48 -18.28 21.71
CA ILE A 118 -32.11 -17.73 21.74
C ILE A 118 -31.04 -18.84 21.81
N ALA A 119 -31.31 -19.94 22.51
CA ALA A 119 -30.41 -21.10 22.55
C ALA A 119 -30.33 -21.81 21.17
N LEU A 120 -31.45 -21.94 20.45
CA LEU A 120 -31.47 -22.48 19.09
C LEU A 120 -30.75 -21.56 18.09
N ILE A 121 -31.05 -20.25 18.10
CA ILE A 121 -30.36 -19.23 17.30
C ILE A 121 -28.84 -19.32 17.53
N LYS A 122 -28.41 -19.35 18.81
CA LYS A 122 -27.00 -19.47 19.15
C LYS A 122 -26.39 -20.79 18.66
N SER A 123 -27.05 -21.92 18.89
CA SER A 123 -26.53 -23.23 18.51
C SER A 123 -26.32 -23.34 16.99
N ASN A 124 -27.27 -22.82 16.21
CA ASN A 124 -27.14 -22.80 14.75
C ASN A 124 -26.12 -21.75 14.29
N TYR A 125 -26.07 -20.56 14.89
CA TYR A 125 -25.07 -19.54 14.58
C TYR A 125 -23.62 -20.02 14.84
N ASP A 126 -23.36 -20.59 16.02
CA ASP A 126 -22.05 -21.13 16.39
C ASP A 126 -21.65 -22.30 15.44
N SER A 127 -22.62 -23.13 15.02
CA SER A 127 -22.40 -24.20 14.03
C SER A 127 -22.06 -23.66 12.63
N ILE A 128 -22.79 -22.64 12.17
CA ILE A 128 -22.51 -21.96 10.91
C ILE A 128 -21.11 -21.34 10.93
N LEU A 129 -20.68 -20.72 12.03
CA LEU A 129 -19.33 -20.13 12.12
C LEU A 129 -18.20 -21.17 12.06
N VAL A 130 -18.41 -22.38 12.60
CA VAL A 130 -17.46 -23.50 12.46
C VAL A 130 -17.35 -23.93 10.99
N LEU A 131 -18.50 -24.13 10.31
CA LEU A 131 -18.54 -24.48 8.89
C LEU A 131 -17.98 -23.35 8.00
N LYS A 132 -18.23 -22.08 8.35
CA LYS A 132 -17.62 -20.92 7.69
C LYS A 132 -16.10 -20.96 7.79
N THR A 133 -15.55 -21.12 8.99
CA THR A 133 -14.09 -21.17 9.22
C THR A 133 -13.42 -22.33 8.45
N LYS A 134 -14.15 -23.43 8.26
CA LYS A 134 -13.73 -24.60 7.47
C LYS A 134 -13.76 -24.31 5.97
N ALA A 135 -14.87 -23.74 5.46
CA ALA A 135 -15.05 -23.39 4.06
C ALA A 135 -14.12 -22.26 3.62
N ASP A 136 -13.97 -21.19 4.40
CA ASP A 136 -13.03 -20.08 4.16
C ASP A 136 -11.59 -20.60 3.91
N ARG A 137 -11.20 -21.69 4.59
CA ARG A 137 -9.88 -22.29 4.48
C ARG A 137 -9.73 -23.25 3.29
N VAL A 138 -10.75 -24.05 2.98
CA VAL A 138 -10.70 -25.06 1.90
C VAL A 138 -11.03 -24.43 0.54
N LEU A 139 -11.98 -23.50 0.52
CA LEU A 139 -12.54 -22.88 -0.68
C LEU A 139 -11.95 -21.49 -0.97
N ALA A 140 -10.85 -21.10 -0.31
CA ALA A 140 -10.23 -19.78 -0.39
C ALA A 140 -10.05 -19.27 -1.84
N ASP A 141 -9.46 -20.08 -2.72
CA ASP A 141 -9.25 -19.74 -4.13
C ASP A 141 -10.59 -19.61 -4.90
N SER A 142 -11.60 -20.40 -4.54
CA SER A 142 -12.94 -20.34 -5.15
C SER A 142 -13.69 -19.07 -4.75
N ILE A 143 -13.60 -18.69 -3.47
CA ILE A 143 -14.21 -17.48 -2.91
C ILE A 143 -13.61 -16.25 -3.57
N ALA A 144 -12.26 -16.13 -3.54
CA ALA A 144 -11.54 -15.03 -4.19
C ALA A 144 -11.82 -14.95 -5.71
N GLN A 145 -12.00 -16.10 -6.37
CA GLN A 145 -12.37 -16.15 -7.78
C GLN A 145 -13.78 -15.59 -8.06
N MET A 146 -14.77 -15.92 -7.23
CA MET A 146 -16.13 -15.40 -7.40
C MET A 146 -16.22 -13.90 -7.09
N GLU A 147 -15.51 -13.43 -6.06
CA GLU A 147 -15.37 -12.00 -5.78
C GLU A 147 -14.73 -11.25 -6.95
N TYR A 148 -13.64 -11.78 -7.52
CA TYR A 148 -12.97 -11.16 -8.67
C TYR A 148 -13.84 -11.14 -9.92
N LEU A 149 -14.56 -12.23 -10.22
CA LEU A 149 -15.51 -12.28 -11.33
C LEU A 149 -16.66 -11.28 -11.17
N LYS A 150 -17.18 -11.12 -9.94
CA LYS A 150 -18.20 -10.10 -9.62
C LYS A 150 -17.65 -8.68 -9.77
N PHE A 151 -16.42 -8.42 -9.30
CA PHE A 151 -15.73 -7.14 -9.50
C PHE A 151 -15.51 -6.79 -10.98
N LEU A 152 -15.23 -7.78 -11.82
CA LEU A 152 -15.15 -7.58 -13.28
C LEU A 152 -16.52 -7.37 -13.96
N GLY A 153 -17.64 -7.58 -13.26
CA GLY A 153 -19.00 -7.46 -13.80
C GLY A 153 -19.50 -8.71 -14.54
N ALA A 154 -18.96 -9.90 -14.25
CA ALA A 154 -19.34 -11.14 -14.92
C ALA A 154 -20.83 -11.52 -14.72
N ASP A 155 -21.40 -11.11 -13.60
CA ASP A 155 -22.82 -11.26 -13.24
C ASP A 155 -23.76 -10.45 -14.16
N THR A 156 -23.34 -9.26 -14.59
CA THR A 156 -24.07 -8.40 -15.53
C THR A 156 -23.78 -8.74 -16.99
N MET A 157 -22.52 -8.91 -17.37
CA MET A 157 -22.12 -9.17 -18.77
C MET A 157 -22.46 -10.59 -19.24
N PHE A 158 -22.42 -11.58 -18.35
CA PHE A 158 -22.57 -13.00 -18.69
C PHE A 158 -23.49 -13.74 -17.71
N THR A 159 -24.58 -13.11 -17.28
CA THR A 159 -25.50 -13.58 -16.21
C THR A 159 -25.85 -15.07 -16.26
N SER A 160 -26.13 -15.64 -17.44
CA SER A 160 -26.45 -17.08 -17.58
C SER A 160 -25.26 -17.99 -17.25
N ARG A 161 -24.04 -17.61 -17.66
CA ARG A 161 -22.81 -18.36 -17.34
C ARG A 161 -22.42 -18.16 -15.88
N TYR A 162 -22.52 -16.94 -15.38
CA TYR A 162 -22.27 -16.62 -13.96
C TYR A 162 -23.22 -17.39 -13.04
N LYS A 163 -24.52 -17.51 -13.40
CA LYS A 163 -25.48 -18.33 -12.64
C LYS A 163 -25.17 -19.83 -12.64
N LYS A 164 -24.70 -20.41 -13.76
CA LYS A 164 -24.24 -21.82 -13.76
C LYS A 164 -23.02 -21.99 -12.87
N LEU A 165 -22.04 -21.10 -13.01
CA LEU A 165 -20.82 -21.10 -12.20
C LEU A 165 -21.11 -20.89 -10.70
N TYR A 166 -22.15 -20.12 -10.35
CA TYR A 166 -22.59 -19.95 -8.97
C TYR A 166 -23.26 -21.22 -8.40
N SER A 167 -23.88 -22.07 -9.23
CA SER A 167 -24.33 -23.41 -8.82
C SER A 167 -23.11 -24.28 -8.49
N GLU A 168 -22.16 -24.39 -9.43
CA GLU A 168 -20.90 -25.12 -9.26
C GLU A 168 -20.12 -24.64 -8.02
N TYR A 169 -20.16 -23.34 -7.73
CA TYR A 169 -19.60 -22.73 -6.52
C TYR A 169 -20.34 -23.13 -5.24
N SER A 170 -21.68 -23.13 -5.25
CA SER A 170 -22.50 -23.50 -4.08
C SER A 170 -22.36 -24.98 -3.75
N GLU A 171 -22.29 -25.84 -4.76
CA GLU A 171 -22.05 -27.28 -4.65
C GLU A 171 -20.73 -27.58 -3.88
N LEU A 172 -19.72 -26.70 -3.93
CA LEU A 172 -18.49 -26.84 -3.13
C LEU A 172 -18.74 -26.76 -1.61
N PHE A 173 -19.73 -25.97 -1.17
CA PHE A 173 -20.05 -25.82 0.26
C PHE A 173 -20.82 -27.02 0.79
N GLU A 174 -21.60 -27.71 -0.06
CA GLU A 174 -22.30 -28.95 0.30
C GLU A 174 -21.30 -30.05 0.71
N TYR A 175 -20.23 -30.27 -0.07
CA TYR A 175 -19.16 -31.20 0.29
C TYR A 175 -18.45 -30.82 1.61
N VAL A 176 -18.20 -29.53 1.84
CA VAL A 176 -17.57 -29.05 3.09
C VAL A 176 -18.49 -29.29 4.30
N LEU A 177 -19.81 -29.19 4.12
CA LEU A 177 -20.83 -29.45 5.15
C LEU A 177 -20.90 -30.93 5.54
N VAL A 178 -20.76 -31.87 4.59
CA VAL A 178 -20.74 -33.32 4.86
C VAL A 178 -19.35 -33.90 5.21
N ASP A 179 -18.31 -33.05 5.26
CA ASP A 179 -16.90 -33.43 5.52
C ASP A 179 -16.20 -34.23 4.40
N GLU A 180 -16.75 -34.20 3.18
CA GLU A 180 -16.18 -34.80 1.97
C GLU A 180 -15.12 -33.88 1.35
N LEU A 181 -14.04 -33.64 2.10
CA LEU A 181 -13.02 -32.63 1.77
C LEU A 181 -12.07 -32.99 0.61
N GLU A 182 -12.03 -34.26 0.21
CA GLU A 182 -11.28 -34.71 -0.97
C GLU A 182 -12.10 -34.41 -2.24
N ASP A 183 -13.38 -34.78 -2.24
CA ASP A 183 -14.35 -34.45 -3.31
C ASP A 183 -14.53 -32.93 -3.47
N ALA A 184 -14.55 -32.18 -2.37
CA ALA A 184 -14.56 -30.71 -2.40
C ALA A 184 -13.35 -30.11 -3.14
N GLN A 185 -12.17 -30.74 -3.05
CA GLN A 185 -10.95 -30.30 -3.74
C GLN A 185 -10.94 -30.71 -5.21
N GLU A 186 -11.43 -31.90 -5.56
CA GLU A 186 -11.59 -32.30 -6.97
C GLU A 186 -12.61 -31.40 -7.68
N ALA A 187 -13.77 -31.16 -7.07
CA ALA A 187 -14.79 -30.24 -7.58
C ALA A 187 -14.29 -28.79 -7.67
N GLN A 188 -13.48 -28.32 -6.71
CA GLN A 188 -12.83 -27.01 -6.76
C GLN A 188 -11.92 -26.86 -8.00
N VAL A 189 -11.21 -27.91 -8.40
CA VAL A 189 -10.36 -27.87 -9.60
C VAL A 189 -11.20 -27.73 -10.88
N GLU A 190 -12.32 -28.45 -11.02
CA GLU A 190 -13.22 -28.23 -12.17
C GLU A 190 -13.84 -26.83 -12.14
N PHE A 191 -14.33 -26.39 -10.98
CA PHE A 191 -14.88 -25.05 -10.77
C PHE A 191 -13.88 -23.95 -11.18
N LEU A 192 -12.63 -24.01 -10.72
CA LEU A 192 -11.61 -22.99 -11.03
C LEU A 192 -11.27 -22.94 -12.52
N ASN A 193 -11.29 -24.08 -13.22
CA ASN A 193 -11.15 -24.12 -14.67
C ASN A 193 -12.34 -23.46 -15.38
N ASN A 194 -13.58 -23.79 -14.99
CA ASN A 194 -14.79 -23.16 -15.53
C ASN A 194 -14.83 -21.65 -15.24
N ALA A 195 -14.41 -21.25 -14.05
CA ALA A 195 -14.32 -19.86 -13.62
C ALA A 195 -13.29 -19.08 -14.42
N ARG A 196 -12.11 -19.64 -14.69
CA ARG A 196 -11.08 -19.00 -15.55
C ARG A 196 -11.53 -18.92 -17.01
N LEU A 197 -12.30 -19.89 -17.50
CA LEU A 197 -12.95 -19.83 -18.82
C LEU A 197 -14.06 -18.77 -18.91
N LEU A 198 -14.63 -18.31 -17.79
CA LEU A 198 -15.51 -17.15 -17.73
C LEU A 198 -14.71 -15.85 -17.63
N GLU A 199 -13.70 -15.81 -16.75
CA GLU A 199 -12.77 -14.69 -16.53
C GLU A 199 -12.16 -14.17 -17.85
N ILE A 200 -11.62 -15.07 -18.67
CA ILE A 200 -11.04 -14.74 -19.98
C ILE A 200 -12.09 -14.14 -20.94
N LYS A 201 -13.36 -14.57 -20.85
CA LYS A 201 -14.46 -14.04 -21.69
C LYS A 201 -14.92 -12.66 -21.22
N VAL A 202 -14.96 -12.43 -19.91
CA VAL A 202 -15.27 -11.13 -19.32
C VAL A 202 -14.17 -10.12 -19.65
N ALA A 203 -12.90 -10.52 -19.52
CA ALA A 203 -11.77 -9.69 -19.92
C ALA A 203 -11.76 -9.40 -21.43
N HIS A 204 -12.06 -10.39 -22.29
CA HIS A 204 -12.21 -10.15 -23.74
C HIS A 204 -13.35 -9.16 -24.06
N LYS A 205 -14.55 -9.37 -23.52
CA LYS A 205 -15.73 -8.49 -23.68
C LYS A 205 -15.47 -7.05 -23.24
N LYS A 206 -14.61 -6.86 -22.22
CA LYS A 206 -14.29 -5.57 -21.62
C LYS A 206 -13.13 -4.82 -22.30
N TYR A 207 -12.10 -5.54 -22.76
CA TYR A 207 -10.83 -4.95 -23.21
C TYR A 207 -10.50 -5.17 -24.69
N ILE A 208 -11.05 -6.21 -25.32
CA ILE A 208 -10.70 -6.61 -26.69
C ILE A 208 -11.85 -6.36 -27.67
N GLU A 209 -13.10 -6.58 -27.26
CA GLU A 209 -14.26 -6.35 -28.14
C GLU A 209 -14.35 -4.90 -28.63
N PRO A 210 -14.22 -3.85 -27.78
CA PRO A 210 -14.24 -2.46 -28.26
C PRO A 210 -13.14 -2.12 -29.29
N LEU A 211 -12.00 -2.83 -29.25
CA LEU A 211 -10.92 -2.66 -30.22
C LEU A 211 -11.21 -3.36 -31.55
N LYS A 212 -12.04 -4.41 -31.53
CA LYS A 212 -12.52 -5.10 -32.72
C LYS A 212 -13.69 -4.35 -33.36
N ASP A 213 -14.64 -3.88 -32.56
CA ASP A 213 -15.76 -3.05 -32.99
C ASP A 213 -15.24 -1.78 -33.72
N GLU A 214 -14.16 -1.16 -33.23
CA GLU A 214 -13.48 -0.04 -33.92
C GLU A 214 -12.68 -0.48 -35.15
N LEU A 215 -12.04 -1.65 -35.16
CA LEU A 215 -11.33 -2.14 -36.35
C LEU A 215 -12.32 -2.43 -37.50
N GLU A 216 -13.46 -3.06 -37.18
CA GLU A 216 -14.57 -3.34 -38.11
C GLU A 216 -15.16 -2.03 -38.66
N PHE A 217 -15.36 -1.01 -37.82
CA PHE A 217 -15.77 0.32 -38.27
C PHE A 217 -14.76 1.00 -39.22
N LEU A 218 -13.46 0.71 -39.10
CA LEU A 218 -12.44 1.21 -40.04
C LEU A 218 -12.38 0.40 -41.34
N GLU A 219 -12.71 -0.89 -41.31
CA GLU A 219 -12.89 -1.73 -42.50
C GLU A 219 -14.11 -1.24 -43.31
N ASP A 220 -15.24 -0.96 -42.65
CA ASP A 220 -16.48 -0.42 -43.24
C ASP A 220 -16.33 0.97 -43.92
N GLU A 221 -15.27 1.73 -43.62
CA GLU A 221 -14.97 3.07 -44.17
C GLU A 221 -13.76 3.08 -45.16
N ASP A 222 -13.45 1.92 -45.75
CA ASP A 222 -12.37 1.68 -46.72
C ASP A 222 -10.96 2.08 -46.19
N PHE A 223 -10.68 2.01 -44.88
CA PHE A 223 -9.34 2.35 -44.36
C PHE A 223 -8.31 1.24 -44.62
N ASP A 224 -8.72 -0.02 -44.76
CA ASP A 224 -7.84 -1.13 -45.11
C ASP A 224 -7.33 -1.02 -46.56
N ASP A 225 -8.20 -0.67 -47.51
CA ASP A 225 -7.88 -0.49 -48.93
C ASP A 225 -6.94 0.72 -49.14
N VAL A 226 -7.07 1.74 -48.30
CA VAL A 226 -6.28 2.99 -48.38
C VAL A 226 -4.94 2.92 -47.63
N VAL A 227 -4.86 2.21 -46.48
CA VAL A 227 -3.61 2.03 -45.71
C VAL A 227 -3.35 0.57 -45.29
N PRO A 228 -3.29 -0.38 -46.23
CA PRO A 228 -3.30 -1.82 -45.92
C PRO A 228 -2.16 -2.27 -45.01
N LEU A 229 -0.98 -1.65 -45.12
CA LEU A 229 0.17 -1.93 -44.27
C LEU A 229 -0.03 -1.45 -42.82
N THR A 230 -0.71 -0.32 -42.62
CA THR A 230 -1.02 0.24 -41.29
C THR A 230 -2.20 -0.50 -40.67
N PHE A 231 -3.22 -0.82 -41.47
CA PHE A 231 -4.39 -1.60 -41.04
C PHE A 231 -3.98 -3.00 -40.56
N ALA A 232 -3.25 -3.76 -41.37
CA ALA A 232 -2.74 -5.08 -40.99
C ALA A 232 -1.84 -5.04 -39.73
N LYS A 233 -1.12 -3.94 -39.50
CA LYS A 233 -0.34 -3.71 -38.28
C LYS A 233 -1.25 -3.52 -37.06
N ALA A 234 -2.31 -2.72 -37.16
CA ALA A 234 -3.33 -2.58 -36.11
C ALA A 234 -4.05 -3.91 -35.82
N THR A 235 -4.47 -4.65 -36.86
CA THR A 235 -5.05 -6.00 -36.72
C THR A 235 -4.10 -6.93 -35.94
N SER A 236 -2.81 -6.96 -36.30
CA SER A 236 -1.81 -7.80 -35.63
C SER A 236 -1.62 -7.43 -34.15
N ARG A 237 -1.78 -6.15 -33.81
CA ARG A 237 -1.65 -5.61 -32.45
C ARG A 237 -2.85 -5.97 -31.57
N ILE A 238 -4.07 -5.91 -32.12
CA ILE A 238 -5.28 -6.39 -31.45
C ILE A 238 -5.19 -7.90 -31.18
N VAL A 239 -4.66 -8.69 -32.12
CA VAL A 239 -4.43 -10.14 -31.92
C VAL A 239 -3.36 -10.41 -30.85
N LEU A 240 -2.31 -9.59 -30.76
CA LEU A 240 -1.33 -9.68 -29.66
C LEU A 240 -1.96 -9.35 -28.31
N ALA A 241 -2.72 -8.26 -28.20
CA ALA A 241 -3.44 -7.88 -26.99
C ALA A 241 -4.45 -8.96 -26.56
N GLU A 242 -5.19 -9.53 -27.50
CA GLU A 242 -6.12 -10.64 -27.23
C GLU A 242 -5.41 -11.87 -26.64
N ASN A 243 -4.22 -12.21 -27.15
CA ASN A 243 -3.43 -13.32 -26.62
C ASN A 243 -2.82 -13.01 -25.25
N GLN A 244 -2.44 -11.75 -24.99
CA GLN A 244 -1.99 -11.31 -23.66
C GLN A 244 -3.13 -11.35 -22.62
N VAL A 245 -4.34 -10.90 -22.99
CA VAL A 245 -5.55 -11.01 -22.15
C VAL A 245 -5.93 -12.48 -21.87
N LYS A 246 -5.77 -13.38 -22.85
CA LYS A 246 -6.01 -14.83 -22.64
C LYS A 246 -4.97 -15.48 -21.73
N ALA A 247 -3.71 -15.08 -21.82
CA ALA A 247 -2.63 -15.60 -20.98
C ALA A 247 -2.75 -15.08 -19.53
N SER A 248 -2.90 -13.77 -19.37
CA SER A 248 -2.78 -13.07 -18.08
C SER A 248 -3.99 -12.16 -17.79
N PRO A 249 -5.23 -12.70 -17.71
CA PRO A 249 -6.47 -11.92 -17.55
C PRO A 249 -6.58 -11.08 -16.26
N ARG A 250 -5.64 -11.22 -15.31
CA ARG A 250 -5.58 -10.43 -14.06
C ARG A 250 -4.49 -9.36 -14.03
N GLU A 251 -3.50 -9.45 -14.92
CA GLU A 251 -2.32 -8.60 -14.91
C GLU A 251 -2.65 -7.22 -15.50
N LYS A 252 -3.30 -6.38 -14.67
CA LYS A 252 -3.93 -5.13 -15.11
C LYS A 252 -2.99 -4.24 -15.95
N SER A 253 -1.73 -4.07 -15.54
CA SER A 253 -0.74 -3.31 -16.32
C SER A 253 -0.54 -3.91 -17.71
N ILE A 254 -0.29 -5.22 -17.80
CA ILE A 254 -0.04 -5.90 -19.08
C ILE A 254 -1.26 -5.78 -20.02
N ILE A 255 -2.48 -5.81 -19.47
CA ILE A 255 -3.71 -5.60 -20.24
C ILE A 255 -3.82 -4.14 -20.70
N GLU A 256 -3.63 -3.17 -19.81
CA GLU A 256 -3.74 -1.74 -20.13
C GLU A 256 -2.65 -1.28 -21.11
N ASP A 257 -1.40 -1.72 -20.93
CA ASP A 257 -0.28 -1.51 -21.86
C ASP A 257 -0.58 -2.10 -23.26
N ALA A 258 -1.18 -3.30 -23.31
CA ALA A 258 -1.52 -3.96 -24.57
C ALA A 258 -2.73 -3.32 -25.28
N VAL A 259 -3.74 -2.90 -24.53
CA VAL A 259 -4.91 -2.15 -25.05
C VAL A 259 -4.45 -0.81 -25.60
N HIS A 260 -3.71 -0.01 -24.82
CA HIS A 260 -3.19 1.28 -25.26
C HIS A 260 -2.27 1.15 -26.49
N ALA A 261 -1.47 0.09 -26.58
CA ALA A 261 -0.65 -0.20 -27.76
C ALA A 261 -1.49 -0.57 -29.01
N ALA A 262 -2.69 -1.12 -28.85
CA ALA A 262 -3.62 -1.37 -29.95
C ALA A 262 -4.44 -0.12 -30.33
N GLU A 263 -4.92 0.65 -29.35
CA GLU A 263 -5.58 1.95 -29.54
C GLU A 263 -4.67 2.93 -30.29
N PHE A 264 -3.38 2.99 -29.94
CA PHE A 264 -2.40 3.80 -30.67
C PHE A 264 -2.34 3.43 -32.16
N GLU A 265 -2.36 2.13 -32.47
CA GLU A 265 -2.24 1.64 -33.86
C GLU A 265 -3.55 1.87 -34.65
N LEU A 266 -4.72 1.76 -34.01
CA LEU A 266 -6.02 2.17 -34.58
C LEU A 266 -6.06 3.69 -34.86
N ASN A 267 -5.63 4.51 -33.89
CA ASN A 267 -5.48 5.95 -34.08
C ASN A 267 -4.49 6.30 -35.21
N HIS A 268 -3.42 5.51 -35.35
CA HIS A 268 -2.44 5.64 -36.42
C HIS A 268 -3.01 5.25 -37.80
N VAL A 269 -3.86 4.22 -37.90
CA VAL A 269 -4.64 3.92 -39.12
C VAL A 269 -5.45 5.14 -39.55
N ARG A 270 -6.23 5.74 -38.64
CA ARG A 270 -7.05 6.91 -38.97
C ARG A 270 -6.20 8.11 -39.42
N SER A 271 -5.07 8.36 -38.75
CA SER A 271 -4.14 9.43 -39.10
C SER A 271 -3.48 9.23 -40.47
N VAL A 272 -2.89 8.05 -40.73
CA VAL A 272 -2.18 7.80 -42.00
C VAL A 272 -3.16 7.76 -43.17
N ALA A 273 -4.37 7.24 -42.98
CA ALA A 273 -5.38 7.24 -44.02
C ALA A 273 -5.90 8.65 -44.36
N HIS A 274 -5.97 9.56 -43.39
CA HIS A 274 -6.25 10.97 -43.66
C HIS A 274 -5.17 11.59 -44.55
N GLU A 275 -3.89 11.41 -44.19
CA GLU A 275 -2.76 11.91 -44.99
C GLU A 275 -2.69 11.27 -46.39
N VAL A 276 -2.99 9.97 -46.53
CA VAL A 276 -3.06 9.31 -47.84
C VAL A 276 -4.25 9.79 -48.67
N LYS A 277 -5.45 9.95 -48.09
CA LYS A 277 -6.63 10.54 -48.76
C LYS A 277 -6.34 12.00 -49.18
N MET A 278 -5.58 12.76 -48.40
CA MET A 278 -5.10 14.10 -48.75
C MET A 278 -4.06 14.10 -49.87
N LEU A 279 -3.02 13.26 -49.81
CA LEU A 279 -1.98 13.14 -50.84
C LEU A 279 -2.53 12.63 -52.17
N ALA A 280 -3.47 11.68 -52.15
CA ALA A 280 -4.16 11.18 -53.35
C ALA A 280 -5.05 12.26 -54.01
N SER A 281 -5.48 13.27 -53.25
CA SER A 281 -6.24 14.42 -53.75
C SER A 281 -5.36 15.49 -54.42
N VAL A 282 -4.04 15.39 -54.31
CA VAL A 282 -3.08 16.32 -54.93
C VAL A 282 -2.96 16.03 -56.43
N LYS A 283 -3.24 17.06 -57.25
CA LYS A 283 -3.08 16.99 -58.71
C LYS A 283 -1.64 17.34 -59.10
N GLY A 284 -1.20 16.88 -60.28
CA GLY A 284 0.21 16.84 -60.67
C GLY A 284 0.97 18.18 -60.62
N ASP A 285 0.25 19.29 -60.76
CA ASP A 285 0.75 20.66 -60.65
C ASP A 285 0.99 21.15 -59.21
N LYS A 286 0.62 20.36 -58.19
CA LYS A 286 0.59 20.78 -56.77
C LYS A 286 1.43 19.93 -55.82
N PHE A 287 2.10 18.88 -56.32
CA PHE A 287 3.01 18.08 -55.48
C PHE A 287 4.15 18.91 -54.87
N GLU A 288 4.62 19.95 -55.58
CA GLU A 288 5.59 20.91 -55.07
C GLU A 288 5.08 21.60 -53.78
N GLN A 289 3.82 22.02 -53.74
CA GLN A 289 3.22 22.64 -52.54
C GLN A 289 3.15 21.66 -51.37
N SER A 290 2.87 20.37 -51.61
CA SER A 290 2.88 19.35 -50.55
C SER A 290 4.29 19.14 -49.96
N VAL A 291 5.32 19.12 -50.80
CA VAL A 291 6.72 19.03 -50.36
C VAL A 291 7.13 20.29 -49.58
N LEU A 292 6.82 21.48 -50.11
CA LEU A 292 7.09 22.75 -49.45
C LEU A 292 6.35 22.89 -48.10
N ASN A 293 5.14 22.33 -47.97
CA ASN A 293 4.43 22.34 -46.68
C ASN A 293 5.16 21.48 -45.62
N ALA A 294 5.59 20.27 -45.99
CA ALA A 294 6.38 19.41 -45.09
C ALA A 294 7.75 20.03 -44.77
N GLU A 295 8.38 20.68 -45.74
CA GLU A 295 9.64 21.40 -45.56
C GLU A 295 9.50 22.57 -44.57
N ASN A 296 8.46 23.39 -44.70
CA ASN A 296 8.21 24.50 -43.77
C ASN A 296 7.87 24.00 -42.35
N GLN A 297 7.25 22.82 -42.20
CA GLN A 297 7.08 22.17 -40.90
C GLN A 297 8.42 21.74 -40.28
N LEU A 298 9.30 21.11 -41.07
CA LEU A 298 10.64 20.71 -40.59
C LEU A 298 11.52 21.93 -40.27
N LEU A 299 11.46 23.00 -41.07
CA LEU A 299 12.12 24.28 -40.78
C LEU A 299 11.60 24.91 -39.46
N SER A 300 10.29 24.89 -39.24
CA SER A 300 9.70 25.40 -37.99
C SER A 300 10.20 24.63 -36.77
N ILE A 301 10.46 23.34 -36.92
CA ILE A 301 11.05 22.50 -35.87
C ILE A 301 12.55 22.79 -35.70
N SER A 302 13.33 22.87 -36.79
CA SER A 302 14.77 23.16 -36.69
C SER A 302 15.05 24.55 -36.11
N GLN A 303 14.22 25.54 -36.44
CA GLN A 303 14.31 26.89 -35.86
C GLN A 303 14.09 26.89 -34.35
N VAL A 304 13.08 26.17 -33.85
CA VAL A 304 12.82 26.04 -32.40
C VAL A 304 13.88 25.19 -31.68
N VAL A 305 14.53 24.26 -32.39
CA VAL A 305 15.59 23.39 -31.84
C VAL A 305 16.92 24.14 -31.75
N ASN A 306 17.43 24.69 -32.85
CA ASN A 306 18.79 25.24 -32.91
C ASN A 306 18.99 26.41 -33.89
N ASP A 307 17.92 27.05 -34.38
CA ASP A 307 17.96 28.17 -35.34
C ASP A 307 18.66 27.87 -36.69
N GLU A 308 18.85 26.59 -37.03
CA GLU A 308 19.47 26.16 -38.30
C GLU A 308 18.43 25.88 -39.40
N ASP A 309 18.81 26.16 -40.65
CA ASP A 309 18.03 25.86 -41.86
C ASP A 309 18.62 24.66 -42.59
N TYR A 310 17.80 23.64 -42.85
CA TYR A 310 18.21 22.38 -43.49
C TYR A 310 17.62 22.16 -44.89
N ARG A 311 17.02 23.20 -45.49
CA ARG A 311 16.38 23.08 -46.81
C ARG A 311 17.37 22.89 -47.97
N ASP A 312 18.67 22.84 -47.67
CA ASP A 312 19.75 22.39 -48.54
C ASP A 312 19.70 20.88 -48.85
N VAL A 313 19.04 20.08 -48.01
CA VAL A 313 18.94 18.61 -48.14
C VAL A 313 17.50 18.13 -48.21
N GLY A 314 17.26 16.95 -48.77
CA GLY A 314 15.91 16.38 -48.89
C GLY A 314 15.29 16.02 -47.52
N LEU A 315 13.96 16.10 -47.40
CA LEU A 315 13.18 15.98 -46.14
C LEU A 315 13.68 14.91 -45.14
N ARG A 316 14.02 13.70 -45.59
CA ARG A 316 14.54 12.64 -44.71
C ARG A 316 15.87 13.03 -44.04
N GLN A 317 16.76 13.70 -44.75
CA GLN A 317 18.02 14.24 -44.21
C GLN A 317 17.76 15.46 -43.31
N GLN A 318 16.77 16.31 -43.62
CA GLN A 318 16.33 17.39 -42.72
C GLN A 318 15.90 16.81 -41.36
N SER A 319 15.01 15.81 -41.36
CA SER A 319 14.56 15.14 -40.12
C SER A 319 15.71 14.45 -39.35
N GLN A 320 16.72 13.94 -40.05
CA GLN A 320 17.90 13.34 -39.42
C GLN A 320 18.80 14.39 -38.75
N LYS A 321 19.10 15.51 -39.45
CA LYS A 321 19.83 16.65 -38.87
C LYS A 321 19.12 17.17 -37.62
N ILE A 322 17.79 17.36 -37.67
CA ILE A 322 16.96 17.78 -36.50
C ILE A 322 17.10 16.81 -35.33
N VAL A 323 17.01 15.49 -35.57
CA VAL A 323 17.15 14.47 -34.51
C VAL A 323 18.57 14.45 -33.91
N GLU A 324 19.60 14.78 -34.70
CA GLU A 324 20.97 14.93 -34.22
C GLU A 324 21.13 16.19 -33.36
N SER A 325 20.55 17.32 -33.77
CA SER A 325 20.52 18.56 -32.98
C SER A 325 19.74 18.40 -31.66
N VAL A 326 18.59 17.70 -31.67
CA VAL A 326 17.84 17.39 -30.44
C VAL A 326 18.63 16.45 -29.51
N LYS A 327 19.40 15.50 -30.04
CA LYS A 327 20.32 14.68 -29.23
C LYS A 327 21.45 15.52 -28.65
N ALA A 328 22.04 16.42 -29.43
CA ALA A 328 23.07 17.34 -28.97
C ALA A 328 22.54 18.21 -27.81
N LEU A 329 21.38 18.84 -27.96
CA LEU A 329 20.70 19.57 -26.89
C LEU A 329 20.47 18.69 -25.64
N LYS A 330 19.96 17.47 -25.80
CA LYS A 330 19.75 16.56 -24.66
C LYS A 330 21.06 16.10 -23.97
N SER A 331 22.20 16.19 -24.65
CA SER A 331 23.54 15.99 -24.05
C SER A 331 24.17 17.28 -23.50
N LEU A 332 23.69 18.45 -23.94
CA LEU A 332 24.06 19.77 -23.44
C LEU A 332 23.13 20.27 -22.33
N ASP A 333 22.01 19.58 -22.08
CA ASP A 333 21.17 19.73 -20.90
C ASP A 333 21.91 19.15 -19.68
N MET A 334 22.86 19.95 -19.19
CA MET A 334 23.75 19.62 -18.08
C MET A 334 23.02 19.51 -16.73
N THR A 335 21.69 19.38 -16.68
CA THR A 335 20.90 19.34 -15.43
C THR A 335 21.40 18.32 -14.41
N SER A 336 21.88 17.15 -14.86
CA SER A 336 22.48 16.13 -13.99
C SER A 336 23.83 16.57 -13.40
N LEU A 337 24.66 17.25 -14.19
CA LEU A 337 25.98 17.74 -13.78
C LEU A 337 25.85 18.99 -12.88
N LEU A 338 25.01 19.96 -13.23
CA LEU A 338 24.70 21.08 -12.35
C LEU A 338 24.08 20.61 -11.03
N LYS A 339 23.23 19.58 -11.03
CA LYS A 339 22.71 19.00 -9.78
C LYS A 339 23.83 18.41 -8.92
N SER A 340 24.75 17.65 -9.52
CA SER A 340 25.90 17.10 -8.80
C SER A 340 26.86 18.20 -8.28
N GLU A 341 27.01 19.29 -9.02
CA GLU A 341 27.84 20.44 -8.61
C GLU A 341 27.17 21.24 -7.48
N ILE A 342 25.85 21.46 -7.55
CA ILE A 342 25.06 22.08 -6.48
C ILE A 342 25.11 21.23 -5.20
N GLU A 343 25.00 19.91 -5.30
CA GLU A 343 25.13 18.99 -4.16
C GLU A 343 26.53 19.09 -3.52
N ALA A 344 27.60 19.06 -4.33
CA ALA A 344 28.98 19.20 -3.85
C ALA A 344 29.28 20.59 -3.24
N LEU A 345 28.76 21.68 -3.82
CA LEU A 345 28.90 23.03 -3.28
C LEU A 345 28.12 23.20 -1.97
N THR A 346 26.96 22.54 -1.83
CA THR A 346 26.17 22.55 -0.59
C THR A 346 26.90 21.83 0.55
N GLU A 347 27.56 20.70 0.27
CA GLU A 347 28.41 20.00 1.24
C GLU A 347 29.61 20.85 1.66
N GLN A 348 30.27 21.53 0.72
CA GLN A 348 31.37 22.45 1.01
C GLN A 348 30.92 23.63 1.89
N LEU A 349 29.76 24.23 1.62
CA LEU A 349 29.21 25.31 2.44
C LEU A 349 28.92 24.86 3.87
N ALA A 350 28.28 23.70 4.06
CA ALA A 350 28.02 23.15 5.39
C ALA A 350 29.32 22.87 6.18
N LYS A 351 30.38 22.41 5.49
CA LYS A 351 31.71 22.20 6.08
C LYS A 351 32.36 23.53 6.48
N LEU A 352 32.31 24.55 5.63
CA LEU A 352 32.84 25.89 5.93
C LEU A 352 32.08 26.55 7.08
N GLU A 353 30.76 26.40 7.16
CA GLU A 353 29.95 26.91 8.27
C GLU A 353 30.35 26.25 9.60
N SER A 354 30.51 24.92 9.62
CA SER A 354 30.98 24.19 10.79
C SER A 354 32.39 24.63 11.23
N GLN A 355 33.31 24.85 10.29
CA GLN A 355 34.65 25.38 10.59
C GLN A 355 34.61 26.82 11.14
N ASN A 356 33.72 27.66 10.62
CA ASN A 356 33.52 29.02 11.12
C ASN A 356 32.97 29.01 12.56
N GLN A 357 31.96 28.18 12.84
CA GLN A 357 31.43 27.98 14.20
C GLN A 357 32.53 27.50 15.18
N GLN A 358 33.41 26.59 14.76
CA GLN A 358 34.56 26.16 15.56
C GLN A 358 35.57 27.31 15.81
N GLN A 359 35.87 28.13 14.81
CA GLN A 359 36.74 29.30 14.97
C GLN A 359 36.13 30.34 15.92
N VAL A 360 34.82 30.59 15.85
CA VAL A 360 34.12 31.48 16.79
C VAL A 360 34.19 30.95 18.23
N GLN A 361 34.08 29.63 18.44
CA GLN A 361 34.26 29.01 19.76
C GLN A 361 35.71 29.16 20.26
N GLN A 362 36.71 28.90 19.41
CA GLN A 362 38.13 29.08 19.76
C GLN A 362 38.46 30.53 20.11
N LEU A 363 37.93 31.51 19.35
CA LEU A 363 38.10 32.93 19.67
C LEU A 363 37.48 33.29 21.02
N PHE A 364 36.29 32.76 21.34
CA PHE A 364 35.65 32.98 22.64
C PHE A 364 36.48 32.40 23.81
N GLU A 365 37.05 31.20 23.66
CA GLU A 365 37.94 30.63 24.69
C GLU A 365 39.24 31.42 24.84
N VAL A 366 39.84 31.91 23.74
CA VAL A 366 41.03 32.76 23.77
C VAL A 366 40.75 34.13 24.42
N THR A 367 39.63 34.78 24.09
CA THR A 367 39.21 36.03 24.75
C THR A 367 39.07 35.83 26.25
N LYS A 368 38.36 34.77 26.68
CA LYS A 368 38.19 34.44 28.09
C LYS A 368 39.51 34.09 28.79
N HIS A 369 40.45 33.45 28.10
CA HIS A 369 41.78 33.19 28.65
C HIS A 369 42.57 34.48 28.88
N ASN A 370 42.49 35.44 27.94
CA ASN A 370 43.13 36.74 28.07
C ASN A 370 42.51 37.56 29.21
N GLU A 371 41.17 37.56 29.37
CA GLU A 371 40.48 38.22 30.50
C GLU A 371 40.99 37.68 31.86
N LEU A 372 41.13 36.36 32.00
CA LEU A 372 41.72 35.72 33.19
C LEU A 372 43.21 36.05 33.39
N LEU A 373 43.94 36.30 32.30
CA LEU A 373 45.34 36.69 32.35
C LEU A 373 45.50 38.15 32.80
N ASP A 374 44.61 39.05 32.36
CA ASP A 374 44.55 40.44 32.81
C ASP A 374 44.12 40.54 34.30
N GLU A 375 43.19 39.69 34.76
CA GLU A 375 42.89 39.53 36.20
C GLU A 375 44.12 39.05 37.00
N GLN A 376 44.96 38.17 36.42
CA GLN A 376 46.19 37.71 37.06
C GLN A 376 47.31 38.78 37.05
N ILE A 377 47.41 39.58 35.98
CA ILE A 377 48.39 40.67 35.85
C ILE A 377 48.06 41.77 36.84
N THR A 378 46.82 42.28 36.85
CA THR A 378 46.38 43.31 37.79
C THR A 378 46.57 42.90 39.26
N LYS A 379 46.27 41.65 39.60
CA LYS A 379 46.53 41.09 40.94
C LYS A 379 48.03 40.97 41.27
N SER A 380 48.88 40.71 40.27
CA SER A 380 50.34 40.75 40.43
C SER A 380 50.86 42.17 40.62
N ASP A 381 50.32 43.16 39.90
CA ASP A 381 50.68 44.57 40.03
C ASP A 381 50.28 45.15 41.41
N ASP A 382 49.08 44.84 41.90
CA ASP A 382 48.66 45.17 43.28
C ASP A 382 49.60 44.55 44.31
N HIS A 383 50.05 43.30 44.09
CA HIS A 383 51.00 42.64 44.97
C HIS A 383 52.40 43.28 44.89
N ILE A 384 52.90 43.61 43.70
CA ILE A 384 54.16 44.34 43.50
C ILE A 384 54.11 45.69 44.25
N LYS A 385 53.03 46.46 44.07
CA LYS A 385 52.82 47.73 44.75
C LYS A 385 52.81 47.58 46.28
N SER A 386 52.19 46.52 46.81
CA SER A 386 52.23 46.24 48.26
C SER A 386 53.65 45.91 48.77
N LEU A 387 54.50 45.31 47.92
CA LEU A 387 55.92 45.09 48.22
C LEU A 387 56.74 46.37 48.09
N GLU A 388 56.42 47.26 47.15
CA GLU A 388 57.04 48.58 47.02
C GLU A 388 56.72 49.47 48.24
N GLU A 389 55.47 49.51 48.69
CA GLU A 389 55.08 50.21 49.92
C GLU A 389 55.83 49.66 51.16
N LEU A 390 56.02 48.34 51.24
CA LEU A 390 56.88 47.71 52.26
C LEU A 390 58.35 48.13 52.12
N VAL A 391 58.92 48.11 50.91
CA VAL A 391 60.32 48.50 50.66
C VAL A 391 60.56 49.96 51.00
N ASP A 392 59.68 50.88 50.59
CA ASP A 392 59.83 52.30 50.91
C ASP A 392 59.61 52.59 52.41
N SER A 393 58.75 51.82 53.10
CA SER A 393 58.65 51.90 54.56
C SER A 393 59.99 51.55 55.24
N LEU A 394 60.68 50.51 54.78
CA LEU A 394 62.02 50.11 55.26
C LEU A 394 63.10 51.12 54.85
N LYS A 395 63.01 51.67 53.64
CA LYS A 395 63.99 52.62 53.07
C LYS A 395 63.90 54.01 53.70
N SER A 396 62.71 54.43 54.15
CA SER A 396 62.52 55.63 54.96
C SER A 396 63.28 55.56 56.30
N LEU A 397 63.49 54.34 56.80
CA LEU A 397 64.31 54.04 57.99
C LEU A 397 65.83 53.98 57.70
N GLY A 398 66.22 53.86 56.42
CA GLY A 398 67.60 53.60 55.96
C GLY A 398 68.46 54.83 55.67
N GLY A 399 67.84 55.97 55.30
CA GLY A 399 68.49 57.29 55.28
C GLY A 399 68.76 57.92 53.91
N LYS A 400 69.23 59.19 53.93
CA LYS A 400 69.62 59.94 52.73
C LYS A 400 70.62 61.08 53.03
N MET A 401 71.83 60.96 52.51
CA MET A 401 72.73 62.06 52.13
C MET A 401 73.29 61.80 50.71
N ALA A 402 73.96 62.79 50.12
CA ALA A 402 74.31 62.89 48.68
C ALA A 402 75.08 61.66 48.10
N ASN A 403 74.99 61.26 46.81
CA ASN A 403 75.02 62.00 45.52
C ASN A 403 76.44 62.59 45.26
N GLU A 404 77.25 62.08 44.32
CA GLU A 404 77.47 62.48 42.89
C GLU A 404 78.85 61.86 42.46
N SER A 405 79.37 61.70 41.22
CA SER A 405 79.01 61.86 39.78
C SER A 405 80.26 61.40 38.95
N ASP A 406 80.36 61.18 37.61
CA ASP A 406 79.49 61.03 36.42
C ASP A 406 80.42 60.64 35.19
N VAL A 407 79.93 60.65 33.92
CA VAL A 407 80.66 60.68 32.61
C VAL A 407 80.96 59.37 31.84
N ASP A 408 79.97 58.96 31.02
CA ASP A 408 79.95 58.71 29.55
C ASP A 408 81.05 57.96 28.71
N VAL A 409 80.56 57.34 27.62
CA VAL A 409 81.17 56.79 26.37
C VAL A 409 81.88 55.41 26.35
N VAL A 410 81.17 54.47 25.70
CA VAL A 410 81.45 53.09 25.20
C VAL A 410 82.66 52.97 24.19
N PRO A 411 83.21 51.78 23.79
CA PRO A 411 82.45 50.60 23.28
C PRO A 411 83.01 49.15 23.42
N SER A 412 82.19 48.20 22.96
CA SER A 412 82.45 46.77 22.62
C SER A 412 82.55 45.74 23.77
N ASN A 413 82.38 44.43 23.58
CA ASN A 413 81.49 43.55 22.76
C ASN A 413 81.84 42.06 23.13
N VAL A 414 81.27 41.05 22.46
CA VAL A 414 81.75 39.64 22.32
C VAL A 414 81.22 38.59 23.32
N GLU A 415 79.98 38.15 23.05
CA GLU A 415 79.62 36.77 22.62
C GLU A 415 79.65 35.49 23.51
N SER A 416 78.84 34.52 23.02
CA SER A 416 78.90 33.05 23.19
C SER A 416 78.16 32.45 24.42
N ASN A 417 77.43 31.32 24.34
CA ASN A 417 77.12 30.37 23.25
C ASN A 417 75.58 30.11 23.18
N LEU A 418 74.89 29.82 22.05
CA LEU A 418 75.04 28.86 20.91
C LEU A 418 74.39 27.47 21.18
N LYS A 419 73.67 26.94 20.17
CA LYS A 419 73.07 25.58 20.01
C LYS A 419 71.71 25.32 20.68
N ASP A 420 70.85 24.38 20.26
CA ASP A 420 70.58 23.56 19.03
C ASP A 420 69.21 22.87 19.32
N ALA A 421 68.28 22.49 18.43
CA ALA A 421 67.99 22.63 16.99
C ALA A 421 66.43 22.41 16.84
N ALA A 422 65.74 22.12 15.73
CA ALA A 422 66.07 21.79 14.33
C ALA A 422 64.89 22.14 13.38
N LEU A 423 65.20 22.29 12.09
CA LEU A 423 64.24 22.26 10.98
C LEU A 423 64.88 21.42 9.87
N GLU A 424 64.27 20.31 9.49
CA GLU A 424 64.70 19.52 8.32
C GLU A 424 63.67 19.61 7.20
N GLN A 425 64.15 19.90 6.00
CA GLN A 425 63.47 19.52 4.76
C GLN A 425 64.10 18.23 4.25
N SER A 426 63.32 17.39 3.59
CA SER A 426 63.82 16.44 2.61
C SER A 426 62.90 16.47 1.39
N SER A 427 63.46 16.25 0.21
CA SER A 427 62.87 16.60 -1.07
C SER A 427 63.38 15.67 -2.17
N GLU A 428 62.47 15.22 -3.03
CA GLU A 428 62.69 14.73 -4.40
C GLU A 428 61.27 14.78 -5.06
N GLU A 429 61.00 15.35 -6.24
CA GLU A 429 61.59 15.16 -7.59
C GLU A 429 61.40 13.69 -8.07
N GLU A 430 60.88 13.37 -9.26
CA GLU A 430 61.10 13.98 -10.58
C GLU A 430 59.95 13.70 -11.61
N VAL A 431 59.88 14.53 -12.68
CA VAL A 431 59.66 14.17 -14.12
C VAL A 431 58.27 13.72 -14.67
N GLU A 432 57.81 14.49 -15.68
CA GLU A 432 56.87 14.19 -16.79
C GLU A 432 57.61 13.55 -18.01
N PRO A 433 56.97 13.03 -19.09
CA PRO A 433 55.56 12.65 -19.32
C PRO A 433 55.35 11.31 -20.11
N SER A 434 54.08 11.00 -20.41
CA SER A 434 53.56 10.31 -21.62
C SER A 434 54.06 8.92 -22.06
N VAL A 435 53.13 7.95 -22.07
CA VAL A 435 52.65 7.21 -23.28
C VAL A 435 51.13 7.14 -23.22
#